data_AF-A0A4Q1ZZE9-F1
#
_entry.id   AF-A0A4Q1ZZE9-F1
#
_cell.length_a   1.000
_cell.length_b   1.000
_cell.length_c   1.000
_cell.angle_alpha   90.00
_cell.angle_beta   90.00
_cell.angle_gamma   90.00
#
_symmetry.space_group_name_H-M   'P 1'
#
loop_
_entity.id
_entity.type
_entity.pdbx_description
1 polymer ?
#
loop_
_entity_poly.entity_id
_entity_poly.type
_entity_poly.pdbx_seq_one_letter_code
_entity_poly.pdbx_strand_id
1 'polypeptide(L)' 'MKMLKIVNAVLFIDFLLLILSVLFRPVLLSKGLYYPVHPIFGWTLVALVGSHLFLNRKWVKSTYFKKK' A
#
# COMPACT_ATOMS: atom_id res chain seq x y z
N MET A 1 -5.43 -14.43 11.66
CA MET A 1 -6.34 -13.63 10.81
C MET A 1 -6.45 -12.16 11.21
N LYS A 2 -6.37 -11.79 12.51
CA LYS A 2 -6.45 -10.38 12.95
C LYS A 2 -5.38 -9.48 12.30
N MET A 3 -4.13 -9.95 12.23
CA MET A 3 -3.02 -9.18 11.64
C MET A 3 -3.18 -8.90 10.13
N LEU A 4 -3.72 -9.85 9.35
CA LEU A 4 -4.00 -9.64 7.92
C LEU A 4 -5.09 -8.58 7.71
N LYS A 5 -6.12 -8.56 8.56
CA LYS A 5 -7.16 -7.53 8.52
C LYS A 5 -6.60 -6.13 8.80
N ILE A 6 -5.68 -6.03 9.76
CA ILE A 6 -4.99 -4.77 10.08
C ILE A 6 -4.15 -4.33 8.87
N VAL A 7 -3.32 -5.22 8.32
CA VAL A 7 -2.48 -4.90 7.14
C VAL A 7 -3.36 -4.47 5.95
N ASN A 8 -4.50 -5.12 5.71
CA ASN A 8 -5.43 -4.69 4.66
C ASN A 8 -6.01 -3.29 4.90
N ALA A 9 -6.41 -2.99 6.13
CA ALA A 9 -6.94 -1.66 6.47
C ALA A 9 -5.86 -0.58 6.28
N VAL A 10 -4.64 -0.83 6.75
CA VAL A 10 -3.52 0.10 6.59
C VAL A 10 -3.16 0.27 5.10
N LEU A 11 -3.12 -0.81 4.33
CA LEU A 11 -2.86 -0.76 2.88
C LEU A 11 -3.92 0.06 2.14
N PHE A 12 -5.20 -0.09 2.50
CA PHE A 12 -6.28 0.69 1.92
C PHE A 12 -6.14 2.18 2.23
N ILE A 13 -5.84 2.53 3.49
CA ILE A 13 -5.63 3.92 3.92
C ILE A 13 -4.43 4.53 3.20
N ASP A 14 -3.30 3.82 3.16
CA ASP A 14 -2.06 4.27 2.50
C ASP A 14 -2.29 4.53 1.00
N PHE A 15 -3.00 3.62 0.33
CA PHE A 15 -3.40 3.79 -1.07
C PHE A 15 -4.28 5.03 -1.29
N LEU A 16 -5.24 5.27 -0.38
CA LEU A 16 -6.09 6.46 -0.40
C LEU A 16 -5.26 7.75 -0.22
N LEU A 17 -4.35 7.78 0.74
CA LEU A 17 -3.45 8.92 0.97
C LEU A 17 -2.56 9.19 -0.25
N LEU A 18 -2.10 8.14 -0.93
CA LEU A 18 -1.36 8.24 -2.19
C LEU A 18 -2.17 8.93 -3.28
N ILE A 19 -3.42 8.52 -3.49
CA ILE A 19 -4.32 9.14 -4.46
C ILE A 19 -4.58 10.60 -4.10
N LEU A 20 -4.94 10.87 -2.84
CA LEU A 20 -5.23 12.22 -2.37
C LEU A 20 -4.00 13.12 -2.51
N SER A 21 -2.79 12.62 -2.24
CA SER A 21 -1.55 13.40 -2.40
C SER A 21 -1.32 13.87 -3.83
N VAL A 22 -1.75 13.10 -4.84
CA VAL A 22 -1.69 13.50 -6.25
C VAL A 22 -2.80 14.46 -6.61
N LEU A 23 -4.04 14.17 -6.21
CA LEU A 23 -5.21 15.01 -6.51
C LEU A 23 -5.07 16.41 -5.91
N PHE A 24 -4.53 16.50 -4.70
CA PHE A 24 -4.31 17.77 -4.03
C PHE A 24 -2.94 18.38 -4.28
N ARG A 25 -2.10 17.79 -5.12
CA ARG A 25 -0.80 18.37 -5.53
C ARG A 25 -0.88 19.86 -5.91
N PRO A 26 -1.86 20.34 -6.71
CA PRO A 26 -1.94 21.76 -7.07
C PRO A 26 -2.45 22.67 -5.95
N VAL A 27 -3.13 22.12 -4.93
CA VAL A 27 -3.81 22.92 -3.87
C VAL A 27 -3.06 22.87 -2.55
N LEU A 28 -2.53 21.71 -2.15
CA LEU A 28 -2.06 21.45 -0.79
C LEU A 28 -0.54 21.56 -0.60
N LEU A 29 0.26 21.59 -1.66
CA LEU A 29 1.69 21.33 -1.49
C LEU A 29 2.52 22.24 -2.38
N SER A 30 3.11 23.26 -1.76
CA SER A 30 4.34 23.85 -2.29
C SER A 30 5.28 22.71 -2.69
N LYS A 31 6.09 22.90 -3.75
CA LYS A 31 7.05 21.88 -4.22
C LYS A 31 7.93 21.34 -3.07
N GLY A 32 8.09 22.06 -1.97
CA GLY A 32 8.84 21.60 -0.81
C GLY A 32 8.27 20.36 -0.10
N LEU A 33 6.94 20.19 -0.03
CA LEU A 33 6.33 19.10 0.74
C LEU A 33 5.88 17.90 -0.10
N TYR A 34 5.42 18.11 -1.35
CA TYR A 34 4.95 17.01 -2.19
C TYR A 34 6.07 16.01 -2.53
N TYR A 35 7.22 16.53 -2.97
CA TYR A 35 8.34 15.70 -3.44
C TYR A 35 8.95 14.79 -2.37
N PRO A 36 9.09 15.17 -1.08
CA PRO A 36 9.53 14.23 -0.06
C PRO A 36 8.41 13.31 0.44
N VAL A 37 7.16 13.78 0.54
CA VAL A 37 6.08 13.02 1.18
C VAL A 37 5.47 11.96 0.27
N HIS A 38 5.22 12.27 -1.00
CA HIS A 38 4.60 11.33 -1.93
C HIS A 38 5.41 10.02 -2.13
N PRO A 39 6.75 10.07 -2.28
CA PRO A 39 7.56 8.85 -2.37
C PRO A 39 7.55 8.02 -1.08
N ILE A 40 7.43 8.64 0.11
CA ILE A 40 7.36 7.91 1.38
C ILE A 40 6.12 7.02 1.41
N PHE A 41 4.96 7.54 1.03
CA PHE A 41 3.75 6.73 0.88
C PHE A 41 3.92 5.65 -0.19
N GLY A 42 4.58 5.97 -1.31
CA GLY A 42 4.95 4.98 -2.35
C GLY A 42 5.73 3.78 -1.81
N TRP A 43 6.82 4.03 -1.06
CA TRP A 43 7.62 2.96 -0.46
C TRP A 43 6.87 2.21 0.64
N THR A 44 6.04 2.91 1.41
CA THR A 44 5.20 2.31 2.46
C THR A 44 4.18 1.35 1.85
N LEU A 45 3.55 1.72 0.72
CA LEU A 45 2.64 0.88 -0.02
C LEU A 45 3.32 -0.42 -0.48
N VAL A 46 4.52 -0.32 -1.06
CA VAL A 46 5.29 -1.48 -1.53
C VAL A 46 5.58 -2.44 -0.37
N ALA A 47 6.00 -1.92 0.79
CA ALA A 47 6.27 -2.72 1.98
C ALA A 47 4.99 -3.39 2.52
N LEU A 48 3.85 -2.67 2.52
CA LEU A 48 2.55 -3.20 2.94
C LEU A 48 2.04 -4.29 2.00
N VAL A 49 2.18 -4.12 0.68
CA VAL A 49 1.84 -5.14 -0.32
C VAL A 49 2.69 -6.38 -0.13
N GLY A 50 4.01 -6.22 0.04
CA GLY A 50 4.90 -7.35 0.33
C GLY A 50 4.50 -8.09 1.61
N SER A 51 4.19 -7.35 2.67
CA SER A 51 3.71 -7.91 3.95
C SER A 51 2.37 -8.63 3.79
N HIS A 52 1.44 -8.06 3.03
CA HIS A 52 0.15 -8.67 2.70
C HIS A 52 0.35 -10.02 1.98
N LEU A 53 1.17 -10.04 0.94
CA LEU A 53 1.47 -11.26 0.17
C LEU A 53 2.16 -12.31 1.04
N PHE A 54 3.09 -11.90 1.91
CA PHE A 54 3.77 -12.82 2.83
C PHE A 54 2.80 -13.44 3.84
N LEU A 55 1.94 -12.62 4.47
CA LEU A 55 0.93 -13.11 5.41
C LEU A 55 -0.13 -13.96 4.71
N ASN A 56 -0.43 -13.68 3.45
CA ASN A 56 -1.40 -14.42 2.64
C ASN A 56 -0.75 -15.52 1.76
N ARG A 57 0.54 -15.84 1.97
CA ARG A 57 1.33 -16.72 1.10
C ARG A 57 0.74 -18.10 0.89
N LYS A 58 0.06 -18.66 1.90
CA LYS A 58 -0.57 -20.00 1.83
C LYS A 58 -1.72 -20.00 0.82
N TRP A 59 -2.56 -18.96 0.87
CA TRP A 59 -3.64 -18.77 -0.09
C TRP A 59 -3.09 -18.49 -1.48
N VAL A 60 -2.12 -17.58 -1.62
CA VAL A 60 -1.48 -17.26 -2.91
C VAL A 60 -0.91 -18.52 -3.57
N LYS A 61 -0.16 -19.34 -2.83
CA LYS A 61 0.36 -20.62 -3.33
C LYS A 61 -0.75 -21.58 -3.73
N SER A 62 -1.81 -21.70 -2.94
CA SER A 62 -2.93 -22.58 -3.26
C SER A 62 -3.73 -22.13 -4.46
N THR A 63 -3.86 -20.82 -4.71
CA THR A 63 -4.68 -20.26 -5.79
C THR A 63 -3.93 -20.20 -7.10
N TYR A 64 -2.68 -19.72 -7.08
CA TYR A 64 -1.91 -19.43 -8.29
C TYR A 64 -0.86 -20.49 -8.63
N PHE A 65 -0.41 -21.28 -7.64
CA PHE A 65 0.70 -22.23 -7.82
C PHE A 65 0.28 -23.70 -7.61
N LYS A 66 -1.00 -24.00 -7.41
CA LYS A 66 -1.48 -25.38 -7.53
C LYS A 66 -1.40 -25.79 -8.99
N LYS A 67 -0.36 -26.57 -9.33
CA LYS A 67 -0.36 -27.40 -10.52
C LYS A 67 -1.48 -28.43 -10.36
N LYS A 68 -2.30 -28.58 -11.41
CA LYS A 68 -3.23 -29.71 -11.57
C LYS A 68 -2.48 -31.02 -11.39
#